data_AF-A0A9D8TP50-F1
#
_entry.id   AF-A0A9D8TP50-F1
#
_cell.length_a   1.000
_cell.length_b   1.000
_cell.length_c   1.000
_cell.angle_alpha   90.00
_cell.angle_beta   90.00
_cell.angle_gamma   90.00
#
_symmetry.space_group_name_H-M   'P 1'
#
loop_
_entity.id
_entity.type
_entity.pdbx_description
1 polymer ?
#
loop_
_entity_poly.entity_id
_entity_poly.type
_entity_poly.pdbx_seq_one_letter_code
_entity_poly.pdbx_strand_id
1 'polypeptide(L)'
;MLIDRKELMFFLGDLGAEVLPSLIDVYLSDSENTIQKISDAAAAGDYVTLAREVHTLKGVGSTYGATKIKELAFALDKKFKNGDELSGFIDEIMQLVEVIKATNDEMKQIQADVLAGNPI
;
A
#
# COMPACT_ATOMS: atom_id res chain seq x y z
N MET A 1 -7.07 12.31 2.95
CA MET A 1 -7.39 11.03 2.29
C MET A 1 -6.12 10.53 1.66
N LEU A 2 -5.69 9.34 2.05
CA LEU A 2 -4.53 8.61 1.53
C LEU A 2 -4.88 7.90 0.21
N ILE A 3 -6.18 7.65 0.01
CA ILE A 3 -6.75 7.08 -1.21
C ILE A 3 -7.39 8.18 -2.06
N ASP A 4 -7.04 8.23 -3.35
CA ASP A 4 -7.84 8.95 -4.34
C ASP A 4 -9.08 8.12 -4.69
N ARG A 5 -10.23 8.52 -4.15
CA ARG A 5 -11.52 7.85 -4.35
C ARG A 5 -11.94 7.81 -5.83
N LYS A 6 -11.56 8.81 -6.64
CA LYS A 6 -11.89 8.81 -8.07
C LYS A 6 -11.09 7.76 -8.81
N GLU A 7 -9.79 7.65 -8.53
CA GLU A 7 -8.96 6.58 -9.11
C GLU A 7 -9.44 5.21 -8.65
N LEU A 8 -9.78 5.06 -7.36
CA LEU A 8 -10.33 3.83 -6.80
C LEU A 8 -11.65 3.44 -7.50
N MET A 9 -12.59 4.38 -7.63
CA MET A 9 -13.87 4.13 -8.30
C MET A 9 -13.72 3.96 -9.81
N PHE A 10 -12.75 4.60 -10.45
CA PHE A 10 -12.50 4.39 -11.88
C PHE A 10 -11.97 2.97 -12.13
N PHE A 11 -11.06 2.49 -11.28
CA PHE A 11 -10.51 1.14 -11.40
C PHE A 11 -11.52 0.05 -11.01
N LEU A 12 -12.29 0.27 -9.94
CA LEU A 12 -13.19 -0.74 -9.37
C LEU A 12 -14.64 -0.61 -9.84
N GLY A 13 -15.06 0.57 -10.29
CA GLY A 13 -16.41 0.84 -10.79
C GLY A 13 -16.71 0.24 -12.16
N ASP A 14 -15.69 -0.01 -12.99
CA ASP A 14 -15.82 -0.79 -14.22
C ASP A 14 -16.22 -2.26 -13.95
N LEU A 15 -16.01 -2.74 -12.73
CA LEU A 15 -16.32 -4.12 -12.30
C LEU A 15 -17.69 -4.23 -11.59
N GLY A 16 -18.36 -3.11 -11.29
CA GLY A 16 -19.60 -3.05 -10.51
C GLY A 16 -19.38 -2.78 -9.02
N ALA A 17 -20.22 -1.93 -8.44
CA ALA A 17 -20.12 -1.53 -7.03
C ALA A 17 -20.30 -2.70 -6.05
N GLU A 18 -20.96 -3.78 -6.49
CA GLU A 18 -21.14 -5.02 -5.77
C GLU A 18 -19.86 -5.85 -5.61
N VAL A 19 -18.87 -5.67 -6.49
CA VAL A 19 -17.58 -6.39 -6.47
C VAL A 19 -16.54 -5.65 -5.62
N LEU A 20 -16.73 -4.34 -5.44
CA LEU A 20 -15.82 -3.45 -4.72
C LEU A 20 -15.45 -3.95 -3.31
N PRO A 21 -16.39 -4.41 -2.45
CA PRO A 21 -16.01 -4.94 -1.13
C PRO A 21 -15.05 -6.12 -1.20
N SER A 22 -15.26 -7.06 -2.13
CA SER A 22 -14.39 -8.24 -2.28
C SER A 22 -13.00 -7.87 -2.81
N LEU A 23 -12.88 -6.85 -3.66
CA LEU A 23 -11.59 -6.36 -4.13
C LEU A 23 -10.83 -5.63 -3.02
N ILE A 24 -11.55 -4.90 -2.15
CA ILE A 24 -10.96 -4.32 -0.94
C ILE A 24 -10.47 -5.43 0.01
N ASP A 25 -11.22 -6.53 0.18
CA ASP A 25 -10.76 -7.66 1.01
C ASP A 25 -9.45 -8.26 0.49
N VAL A 26 -9.34 -8.46 -0.83
CA VAL A 26 -8.08 -8.95 -1.45
C VAL A 26 -6.94 -7.97 -1.20
N TYR A 27 -7.17 -6.67 -1.42
CA TYR A 27 -6.19 -5.63 -1.14
C TYR A 27 -5.71 -5.66 0.32
N LEU A 28 -6.63 -5.75 1.28
CA LEU A 28 -6.32 -5.75 2.71
C LEU A 28 -5.52 -6.98 3.11
N SER A 29 -5.88 -8.15 2.60
CA SER A 29 -5.11 -9.39 2.82
C SER A 29 -3.69 -9.28 2.25
N ASP A 30 -3.54 -8.78 1.02
CA ASP A 30 -2.23 -8.62 0.39
C ASP A 30 -1.37 -7.58 1.12
N SER A 31 -1.95 -6.46 1.54
CA SER A 31 -1.23 -5.39 2.24
C SER A 31 -0.79 -5.81 3.64
N GLU A 32 -1.59 -6.59 4.37
CA GLU A 32 -1.19 -7.19 5.66
C GLU A 32 0.00 -8.14 5.49
N ASN A 33 -0.02 -8.98 4.45
CA ASN A 33 1.12 -9.83 4.10
C ASN A 33 2.38 -9.02 3.76
N THR A 34 2.23 -7.92 3.01
CA THR A 34 3.36 -7.04 2.68
C THR A 34 3.91 -6.32 3.92
N ILE A 35 3.05 -5.85 4.84
CA ILE A 35 3.49 -5.26 6.11
C ILE A 35 4.35 -6.25 6.90
N GLN A 36 3.89 -7.51 7.01
CA GLN A 36 4.61 -8.55 7.74
C GLN A 36 5.99 -8.80 7.11
N LYS A 37 6.05 -9.01 5.79
CA LYS A 37 7.32 -9.24 5.08
C LYS A 37 8.30 -8.07 5.20
N ILE A 38 7.83 -6.83 5.08
CA ILE A 38 8.68 -5.65 5.22
C ILE A 38 9.22 -5.56 6.65
N SER A 39 8.37 -5.79 7.65
CA SER A 39 8.78 -5.74 9.06
C SER A 39 9.81 -6.81 9.40
N ASP A 40 9.60 -8.05 8.95
CA ASP A 40 10.53 -9.17 9.16
C ASP A 40 11.85 -8.95 8.43
N ALA A 41 11.80 -8.49 7.17
CA ALA A 41 12.99 -8.21 6.38
C ALA A 41 13.79 -7.03 6.95
N ALA A 42 13.12 -6.00 7.46
CA ALA A 42 13.76 -4.87 8.16
C ALA A 42 14.48 -5.34 9.43
N ALA A 43 13.84 -6.19 10.25
CA ALA A 43 14.46 -6.74 11.46
C ALA A 43 15.64 -7.67 11.15
N ALA A 44 15.57 -8.43 10.05
CA ALA A 44 16.63 -9.34 9.61
C ALA A 44 17.74 -8.67 8.79
N GLY A 45 17.58 -7.40 8.38
CA GLY A 45 18.47 -6.74 7.44
C GLY A 45 18.45 -7.33 6.03
N ASP A 46 17.35 -8.00 5.64
CA ASP A 46 17.19 -8.61 4.32
C ASP A 46 16.88 -7.55 3.25
N TYR A 47 17.95 -6.97 2.73
CA TYR A 47 17.91 -5.94 1.71
C TYR A 47 17.17 -6.37 0.43
N VAL A 48 17.33 -7.64 0.02
CA VAL A 48 16.76 -8.14 -1.24
C VAL A 48 15.24 -8.21 -1.15
N THR A 49 14.74 -8.74 -0.03
CA THR A 49 13.29 -8.80 0.22
C THR A 49 12.70 -7.40 0.34
N LEU A 50 13.34 -6.49 1.07
CA LEU A 50 12.87 -5.11 1.20
C LEU A 50 12.79 -4.40 -0.16
N ALA A 51 13.84 -4.48 -0.96
CA ALA A 51 13.87 -3.87 -2.30
C ALA A 51 12.73 -4.39 -3.18
N ARG A 52 12.45 -5.69 -3.12
CA ARG A 52 11.36 -6.32 -3.89
C ARG A 52 9.98 -5.87 -3.42
N GLU A 53 9.70 -5.89 -2.13
CA GLU A 53 8.39 -5.49 -1.61
C GLU A 53 8.12 -4.00 -1.86
N VAL A 54 9.13 -3.14 -1.66
CA VAL A 54 9.05 -1.71 -2.02
C VAL A 54 8.82 -1.51 -3.51
N HIS A 55 9.43 -2.32 -4.37
CA HIS A 55 9.20 -2.25 -5.80
C HIS A 55 7.73 -2.51 -6.17
N THR A 56 7.14 -3.57 -5.59
CA THR A 56 5.75 -3.97 -5.78
C THR A 56 4.77 -2.88 -5.35
N LEU A 57 5.04 -2.21 -4.23
CA LEU A 57 4.17 -1.18 -3.67
C LEU A 57 3.97 0.05 -4.57
N LYS A 58 4.89 0.35 -5.49
CA LYS A 58 4.68 1.40 -6.51
C LYS A 58 3.50 1.09 -7.42
N GLY A 59 3.35 -0.19 -7.80
CA GLY A 59 2.24 -0.67 -8.63
C GLY A 59 0.94 -0.60 -7.86
N VAL A 60 0.92 -1.14 -6.63
CA VAL A 60 -0.25 -1.13 -5.74
C VAL A 60 -0.75 0.30 -5.50
N GLY A 61 0.15 1.23 -5.19
CA GLY A 61 -0.22 2.63 -4.97
C GLY A 61 -0.77 3.33 -6.21
N SER A 62 -0.43 2.85 -7.42
CA SER A 62 -0.98 3.36 -8.68
C SER A 62 -2.34 2.75 -9.00
N THR A 63 -2.55 1.48 -8.66
CA THR A 63 -3.81 0.76 -8.93
C THR A 63 -4.95 1.22 -8.02
N TYR A 64 -4.67 1.45 -6.74
CA TYR A 64 -5.69 1.74 -5.73
C TYR A 64 -5.78 3.22 -5.35
N GLY A 65 -5.08 4.11 -6.07
CA GLY A 65 -5.04 5.54 -5.76
C GLY A 65 -4.31 5.90 -4.46
N ALA A 66 -3.50 4.99 -3.91
CA ALA A 66 -2.72 5.21 -2.68
C ALA A 66 -1.45 6.03 -2.98
N THR A 67 -1.62 7.31 -3.30
CA THR A 67 -0.55 8.19 -3.78
C THR A 67 0.61 8.29 -2.79
N LYS A 68 0.33 8.31 -1.48
CA LYS A 68 1.41 8.42 -0.50
C LYS A 68 2.30 7.18 -0.42
N ILE A 69 1.70 5.99 -0.55
CA ILE A 69 2.44 4.72 -0.68
C ILE A 69 3.32 4.77 -1.92
N LYS A 70 2.76 5.17 -3.07
CA LYS A 70 3.49 5.27 -4.34
C LYS A 70 4.72 6.20 -4.24
N GLU A 71 4.56 7.38 -3.64
CA GLU A 71 5.66 8.35 -3.47
C GLU A 71 6.79 7.81 -2.59
N LEU A 72 6.45 7.27 -1.42
CA LEU A 72 7.43 6.72 -0.48
C LEU A 72 8.13 5.49 -1.08
N ALA A 73 7.38 4.59 -1.70
CA ALA A 73 7.93 3.43 -2.37
C ALA A 73 8.87 3.82 -3.52
N PHE A 74 8.57 4.89 -4.26
CA PHE A 74 9.46 5.39 -5.30
C PHE A 74 10.76 5.99 -4.75
N ALA A 75 10.68 6.73 -3.64
CA ALA A 75 11.87 7.27 -2.98
C ALA A 75 12.77 6.14 -2.43
N LEU A 76 12.17 5.15 -1.77
CA LEU A 76 12.87 3.99 -1.23
C LEU A 76 13.47 3.10 -2.34
N ASP A 77 12.73 2.82 -3.42
CA ASP A 77 13.22 2.03 -4.56
C ASP A 77 14.48 2.65 -5.20
N LYS A 78 14.59 3.98 -5.18
CA LYS A 78 15.83 4.67 -5.62
C LYS A 78 17.00 4.41 -4.67
N LYS A 79 16.79 4.52 -3.36
CA LYS A 79 17.83 4.21 -2.35
C LYS A 79 18.31 2.76 -2.49
N PHE A 80 17.36 1.83 -2.65
CA PHE A 80 17.68 0.42 -2.90
C PHE A 80 18.51 0.20 -4.18
N LYS A 81 18.22 0.93 -5.25
CA LYS A 81 18.96 0.84 -6.52
C LYS A 81 20.34 1.49 -6.46
N ASN A 82 20.50 2.54 -5.66
CA ASN A 82 21.77 3.22 -5.47
C ASN A 82 22.74 2.43 -4.59
N GLY A 83 22.24 1.41 -3.87
CA GLY A 83 23.06 0.65 -2.94
C GLY A 83 23.29 1.37 -1.61
N ASP A 84 22.39 2.28 -1.24
CA ASP A 84 22.47 3.00 0.03
C ASP A 84 22.42 1.99 1.21
N GLU A 85 23.14 2.26 2.30
CA GLU A 85 23.09 1.39 3.48
C GLU A 85 21.72 1.46 4.17
N LEU A 86 21.16 0.30 4.50
CA LEU A 86 19.81 0.16 5.07
C LEU A 86 19.61 1.01 6.34
N SER A 87 20.62 1.09 7.19
CA SER A 87 20.61 1.91 8.41
C SER A 87 20.35 3.40 8.14
N GLY A 88 20.72 3.89 6.95
CA GLY A 88 20.53 5.29 6.54
C GLY A 88 19.11 5.62 6.09
N PHE A 89 18.21 4.65 6.02
CA PHE A 89 16.81 4.89 5.64
C PHE A 89 15.78 3.95 6.28
N ILE A 90 16.14 3.35 7.41
CA ILE A 90 15.25 2.43 8.13
C ILE A 90 13.98 3.13 8.64
N ASP A 91 14.09 4.40 9.04
CA ASP A 91 12.96 5.20 9.51
C ASP A 91 11.94 5.43 8.38
N GLU A 92 12.39 5.65 7.14
CA GLU A 92 11.49 5.76 5.99
C GLU A 92 10.80 4.44 5.64
N ILE A 93 11.44 3.29 5.88
CA ILE A 93 10.80 1.97 5.74
C ILE A 93 9.70 1.81 6.79
N MET A 94 9.98 2.19 8.05
CA MET A 94 8.97 2.16 9.10
C MET A 94 7.82 3.14 8.80
N GLN A 95 8.13 4.32 8.27
CA GLN A 95 7.12 5.27 7.81
C GLN A 95 6.26 4.69 6.69
N LEU A 96 6.84 3.97 5.73
CA LEU A 96 6.09 3.28 4.67
C LEU A 96 5.10 2.29 5.28
N VAL A 97 5.52 1.48 6.27
CA VAL A 97 4.64 0.54 6.98
C VAL A 97 3.46 1.25 7.64
N GLU A 98 3.72 2.34 8.35
CA GLU A 98 2.66 3.12 9.01
C GLU A 98 1.69 3.75 8.00
N VAL A 99 2.17 4.21 6.85
CA VAL A 99 1.31 4.72 5.78
C VAL A 99 0.44 3.61 5.18
N ILE A 100 0.97 2.39 5.00
CA ILE A 100 0.18 1.25 4.52
C ILE A 100 -0.93 0.93 5.53
N LYS A 101 -0.62 0.88 6.83
CA LYS A 101 -1.63 0.64 7.88
C LYS A 101 -2.74 1.70 7.87
N ALA A 102 -2.37 2.98 7.83
CA ALA A 102 -3.36 4.06 7.77
C ALA A 102 -4.21 4.01 6.49
N THR A 103 -3.62 3.56 5.37
CA THR A 103 -4.34 3.36 4.10
C THR A 103 -5.30 2.17 4.20
N ASN A 104 -4.91 1.09 4.87
CA ASN A 104 -5.80 -0.05 5.15
C ASN A 104 -7.01 0.37 6.00
N ASP A 105 -6.81 1.23 7.00
CA ASP A 105 -7.90 1.75 7.82
C ASP A 105 -8.89 2.59 7.00
N GLU A 106 -8.38 3.42 6.09
CA GLU A 106 -9.22 4.18 5.15
C GLU A 106 -9.98 3.27 4.18
N MET A 107 -9.33 2.21 3.65
CA MET A 107 -9.98 1.22 2.79
C MET A 107 -11.09 0.44 3.52
N LYS A 108 -10.87 0.09 4.79
CA LYS A 108 -11.90 -0.53 5.65
C LYS A 108 -13.11 0.39 5.84
N GLN A 109 -12.87 1.70 6.02
CA GLN A 109 -13.95 2.68 6.13
C GLN A 109 -14.72 2.81 4.80
N ILE A 110 -14.03 2.87 3.66
CA ILE A 110 -14.66 2.89 2.33
C ILE A 110 -15.52 1.64 2.13
N GLN A 111 -15.01 0.46 2.47
CA GLN A 111 -15.77 -0.79 2.36
C GLN A 111 -17.04 -0.75 3.23
N ALA A 112 -16.93 -0.30 4.47
CA ALA A 112 -18.07 -0.16 5.37
C ALA A 112 -19.13 0.80 4.81
N ASP A 113 -18.70 1.92 4.23
CA ASP A 113 -19.59 2.89 3.59
C ASP A 113 -20.34 2.27 2.39
N VAL A 114 -19.65 1.52 1.53
CA VAL A 114 -20.25 0.80 0.39
C VAL A 114 -21.29 -0.21 0.86
N LEU A 115 -20.95 -1.03 1.86
CA LEU A 115 -21.85 -2.04 2.41
C LEU A 115 -23.09 -1.44 3.07
N ALA A 116 -22.96 -0.23 3.62
CA ALA A 116 -24.07 0.54 4.19
C ALA A 116 -24.92 1.27 3.12
N GLY A 117 -24.51 1.24 1.84
CA GLY A 117 -25.16 1.99 0.76
C GLY A 117 -24.88 3.49 0.79
N ASN A 118 -23.84 3.93 1.51
CA ASN A 118 -23.41 5.32 1.53
C ASN A 118 -22.70 5.68 0.22
N PRO A 119 -22.86 6.91 -0.28
CA PRO A 119 -22.05 7.39 -1.38
C PRO A 119 -20.58 7.48 -0.94
N ILE A 120 -19.69 6.93 -1.77
CA ILE A 120 -18.23 6.92 -1.59
C ILE A 120 -17.54 7.92 -2.50
#